data_AF-A0A7J2Y5T7-F1
#
_entry.id   AF-A0A7J2Y5T7-F1
#
_cell.length_a   1.000
_cell.length_b   1.000
_cell.length_c   1.000
_cell.angle_alpha   90.00
_cell.angle_beta   90.00
_cell.angle_gamma   90.00
#
_symmetry.space_group_name_H-M   'P 1'
#
loop_
_entity.id
_entity.type
_entity.pdbx_description
1 polymer ?
#
loop_
_entity_poly.entity_id
_entity_poly.type
_entity_poly.pdbx_seq_one_letter_code
_entity_poly.pdbx_strand_id
1 'polypeptide(L)'
;MVLNRYRASADRFLAPVALRLRNVEPNTVTWISFAAAVGAGVSFFLGGFGFLLLALILLLTNAYLDALDGKMAKLFGKASLRGDFLDHVLDRYADVFLLGGVAFNAAYCPLGVGTLALLGVLLTSYMGTQAQAVGQGRRYAGLLGRADRLVLLFGAGLIQLIVAPSGGVAWGFPPILLGPLGWLMVLFAVLGNATAVQRAVATWRGFAR
;
A
#
# COMPACT_ATOMS: atom_id res chain seq x y z
N MET A 1 2.81 9.38 11.71
CA MET A 1 3.59 8.55 10.77
C MET A 1 4.68 9.40 10.14
N VAL A 2 5.83 8.80 9.84
CA VAL A 2 7.07 9.50 9.43
C VAL A 2 6.84 10.36 8.17
N LEU A 3 6.10 9.83 7.19
CA LEU A 3 5.85 10.52 5.92
C LEU A 3 4.90 11.73 6.02
N ASN A 4 4.13 11.89 7.10
CA ASN A 4 3.27 13.07 7.27
C ASN A 4 4.07 14.38 7.33
N ARG A 5 5.35 14.33 7.71
CA ARG A 5 6.25 15.51 7.76
C ARG A 5 6.64 16.03 6.37
N TYR A 6 6.50 15.23 5.32
CA TYR A 6 6.90 15.59 3.95
C TYR A 6 5.75 16.05 3.04
N ARG A 7 4.54 16.22 3.59
CA ARG A 7 3.35 16.65 2.82
C ARG A 7 3.56 17.97 2.07
N ALA A 8 4.26 18.93 2.67
CA ALA A 8 4.55 20.22 2.04
C ALA A 8 5.47 20.08 0.80
N SER A 9 6.42 19.14 0.83
CA SER A 9 7.27 18.85 -0.33
C SER A 9 6.50 18.15 -1.43
N ALA A 10 5.63 17.20 -1.09
CA ALA A 10 4.77 16.51 -2.06
C ALA A 10 3.85 17.49 -2.82
N ASP A 11 3.32 18.48 -2.12
CA ASP A 11 2.46 19.52 -2.72
C ASP A 11 3.16 20.29 -3.86
N ARG A 12 4.47 20.52 -3.76
CA ARG A 12 5.25 21.21 -4.81
C ARG A 12 5.32 20.41 -6.11
N PHE A 13 5.31 19.08 -6.04
CA PHE A 13 5.35 18.20 -7.20
C PHE A 13 3.97 17.90 -7.77
N LEU A 14 2.96 17.77 -6.90
CA LEU A 14 1.60 17.43 -7.31
C LEU A 14 0.84 18.62 -7.90
N ALA A 15 1.01 19.82 -7.36
CA ALA A 15 0.23 20.99 -7.76
C ALA A 15 0.35 21.36 -9.25
N PRO A 16 1.54 21.38 -9.88
CA PRO A 16 1.65 21.70 -11.31
C PRO A 16 0.89 20.73 -12.20
N VAL A 17 0.92 19.44 -11.88
CA VAL A 17 0.21 18.41 -12.65
C VAL A 17 -1.28 18.47 -12.39
N ALA A 18 -1.69 18.66 -11.13
CA ALA A 18 -3.10 18.83 -10.77
C ALA A 18 -3.73 19.99 -11.54
N LEU A 19 -3.03 21.14 -11.65
CA LEU A 19 -3.49 22.30 -12.40
C LEU A 19 -3.66 22.02 -13.90
N ARG A 20 -2.78 21.23 -14.51
CA ARG A 20 -2.90 20.81 -15.92
C ARG A 20 -4.08 19.88 -16.14
N LEU A 21 -4.46 19.10 -15.14
CA LEU A 21 -5.58 18.15 -15.18
C LEU A 21 -6.89 18.72 -14.63
N ARG A 22 -7.06 20.04 -14.54
CA ARG A 22 -8.26 20.69 -13.95
C ARG A 22 -9.62 20.19 -14.49
N ASN A 23 -9.64 19.81 -15.77
CA ASN A 23 -10.84 19.35 -16.47
C ASN A 23 -11.10 17.84 -16.28
N VAL A 24 -10.16 17.10 -15.70
CA VAL A 24 -10.30 15.67 -15.41
C VAL A 24 -10.99 15.51 -14.06
N GLU A 25 -11.88 14.53 -13.96
CA GLU A 25 -12.52 14.18 -12.70
C GLU A 25 -11.55 13.40 -11.80
N PRO A 26 -11.42 13.75 -10.50
CA PRO A 26 -10.54 13.01 -9.58
C PRO A 26 -10.81 11.50 -9.56
N ASN A 27 -12.09 11.09 -9.60
CA ASN A 27 -12.48 9.69 -9.63
C ASN A 27 -11.91 8.92 -10.84
N THR A 28 -11.72 9.58 -11.99
CA THR A 28 -11.08 8.98 -13.16
C THR A 28 -9.60 8.70 -12.88
N VAL A 29 -8.92 9.61 -12.18
CA VAL A 29 -7.53 9.44 -11.76
C VAL A 29 -7.40 8.28 -10.78
N THR A 30 -8.35 8.13 -9.84
CA THR A 30 -8.43 6.98 -8.92
C THR A 30 -8.51 5.65 -9.67
N TRP A 31 -9.35 5.55 -10.71
CA TRP A 31 -9.46 4.33 -11.53
C TRP A 31 -8.18 4.01 -12.31
N ILE A 32 -7.50 5.01 -12.85
CA ILE A 32 -6.21 4.82 -13.55
C ILE A 32 -5.13 4.40 -12.55
N SER A 33 -5.10 5.01 -11.36
CA SER A 33 -4.23 4.61 -10.26
C SER A 33 -4.44 3.14 -9.90
N PHE A 34 -5.69 2.72 -9.75
CA PHE A 34 -6.04 1.33 -9.47
C PHE A 34 -5.58 0.38 -10.59
N ALA A 35 -5.78 0.73 -11.86
CA ALA A 35 -5.31 -0.07 -12.99
C ALA A 35 -3.77 -0.24 -12.97
N ALA A 36 -3.02 0.79 -12.58
CA ALA A 36 -1.57 0.70 -12.38
C ALA A 36 -1.20 -0.27 -11.24
N ALA A 37 -1.95 -0.29 -10.13
CA ALA A 37 -1.72 -1.28 -9.06
C ALA A 37 -2.01 -2.72 -9.51
N VAL A 38 -3.07 -2.94 -10.31
CA VAL A 38 -3.36 -4.25 -10.90
C VAL A 38 -2.20 -4.70 -11.78
N GLY A 39 -1.73 -3.84 -12.69
CA GLY A 39 -0.60 -4.13 -13.57
C GLY A 39 0.70 -4.39 -12.80
N ALA A 40 0.96 -3.63 -11.74
CA ALA A 40 2.10 -3.85 -10.85
C ALA A 40 2.00 -5.21 -10.14
N GLY A 41 0.82 -5.57 -9.61
CA GLY A 41 0.56 -6.86 -8.99
C GLY A 41 0.80 -8.04 -9.94
N VAL A 42 0.25 -7.97 -11.16
CA VAL A 42 0.50 -8.99 -12.19
C VAL A 42 1.99 -9.09 -12.52
N SER A 43 2.69 -7.96 -12.60
CA SER A 43 4.11 -7.94 -12.90
C SER A 43 4.97 -8.51 -11.76
N PHE A 44 4.62 -8.25 -10.49
CA PHE A 44 5.24 -8.92 -9.34
C PHE A 44 5.00 -10.42 -9.36
N PHE A 45 3.80 -10.87 -9.75
CA PHE A 45 3.48 -12.29 -9.88
C PHE A 45 4.33 -12.99 -10.94
N LEU A 46 4.49 -12.38 -12.12
CA LEU A 46 5.29 -12.95 -13.20
C LEU A 46 6.79 -13.00 -12.87
N GLY A 47 7.30 -11.99 -12.17
CA GLY A 47 8.68 -11.93 -11.69
C GLY A 47 9.75 -11.91 -12.79
N GLY A 48 11.02 -11.98 -12.40
CA GLY A 48 12.14 -11.79 -13.33
C GLY A 48 12.43 -10.32 -13.60
N PHE A 49 13.60 -10.01 -14.19
CA PHE A 49 14.10 -8.64 -14.29
C PHE A 49 13.13 -7.68 -15.00
N GLY A 50 12.60 -8.07 -16.17
CA GLY A 50 11.73 -7.21 -16.97
C GLY A 50 10.40 -6.90 -16.28
N PHE A 51 9.71 -7.93 -15.76
CA PHE A 51 8.44 -7.73 -15.07
C PHE A 51 8.63 -7.07 -13.70
N LEU A 52 9.71 -7.37 -12.97
CA LEU A 52 9.96 -6.69 -11.70
C LEU A 52 10.25 -5.19 -11.91
N LEU A 53 11.00 -4.81 -12.94
CA LEU A 53 11.19 -3.41 -13.30
C LEU A 53 9.84 -2.73 -13.65
N LEU A 54 9.02 -3.41 -14.47
CA LEU A 54 7.67 -2.91 -14.80
C LEU A 54 6.79 -2.76 -13.55
N ALA A 55 6.85 -3.72 -12.62
CA ALA A 55 6.12 -3.68 -11.36
C ALA A 55 6.46 -2.43 -10.55
N LEU A 56 7.75 -2.07 -10.48
CA LEU A 56 8.21 -0.90 -9.74
C LEU A 56 7.78 0.42 -10.38
N ILE A 57 7.82 0.51 -11.72
CA ILE A 57 7.34 1.69 -12.45
C ILE A 57 5.84 1.86 -12.25
N LEU A 58 5.07 0.79 -12.37
CA LEU A 58 3.62 0.81 -12.17
C LEU A 58 3.24 1.08 -10.71
N LEU A 59 4.00 0.56 -9.74
CA LEU A 59 3.84 0.86 -8.31
C LEU A 59 4.02 2.36 -8.02
N LEU A 60 5.09 2.97 -8.55
CA LEU A 60 5.30 4.42 -8.42
C LEU A 60 4.19 5.22 -9.11
N THR A 61 3.73 4.75 -10.27
CA THR A 61 2.63 5.38 -11.01
C THR A 61 1.34 5.36 -10.19
N ASN A 62 0.97 4.21 -9.61
CA ASN A 62 -0.14 4.11 -8.67
C ASN A 62 0.02 5.09 -7.50
N ALA A 63 1.14 5.03 -6.78
CA ALA A 63 1.36 5.86 -5.60
C ALA A 63 1.29 7.37 -5.92
N TYR A 64 1.76 7.77 -7.10
CA TYR A 64 1.70 9.15 -7.55
C TYR A 64 0.28 9.59 -7.93
N LEU A 65 -0.44 8.79 -8.72
CA LEU A 65 -1.80 9.13 -9.17
C LEU A 65 -2.79 9.16 -8.00
N ASP A 66 -2.62 8.27 -7.03
CA ASP A 66 -3.35 8.23 -5.77
C ASP A 66 -3.11 9.48 -4.90
N ALA A 67 -1.88 9.99 -4.85
CA ALA A 67 -1.65 11.27 -4.16
C ALA A 67 -2.24 12.45 -4.95
N LEU A 68 -2.29 12.33 -6.28
CA LEU A 68 -2.76 13.37 -7.19
C LEU A 68 -4.29 13.52 -7.17
N ASP A 69 -5.06 12.45 -7.11
CA ASP A 69 -6.53 12.51 -7.10
C ASP A 69 -7.07 13.25 -5.86
N GLY A 70 -6.52 12.97 -4.68
CA GLY A 70 -6.88 13.62 -3.42
C GLY A 70 -6.44 15.08 -3.40
N LYS A 71 -5.33 15.41 -4.07
CA LYS A 71 -4.92 16.80 -4.28
C LYS A 71 -5.89 17.52 -5.21
N MET A 72 -6.27 16.92 -6.34
CA MET A 72 -7.22 17.49 -7.29
C MET A 72 -8.59 17.70 -6.66
N ALA A 73 -9.10 16.73 -5.89
CA ALA A 73 -10.37 16.81 -5.19
C ALA A 73 -10.41 18.02 -4.24
N LYS A 74 -9.31 18.27 -3.50
CA LYS A 74 -9.20 19.42 -2.59
C LYS A 74 -9.02 20.74 -3.33
N LEU A 75 -8.10 20.78 -4.31
CA LEU A 75 -7.73 22.00 -5.03
C LEU A 75 -8.91 22.58 -5.82
N PHE A 76 -9.76 21.71 -6.39
CA PHE A 76 -10.88 22.12 -7.24
C PHE A 76 -12.25 22.04 -6.55
N GLY A 77 -12.30 21.84 -5.22
CA GLY A 77 -13.55 21.76 -4.48
C GLY A 77 -14.46 20.59 -4.90
N LYS A 78 -13.88 19.50 -5.39
CA LYS A 78 -14.58 18.29 -5.88
C LYS A 78 -14.59 17.14 -4.85
N ALA A 79 -14.14 17.38 -3.62
CA ALA A 79 -14.20 16.39 -2.55
C ALA A 79 -15.66 16.01 -2.23
N SER A 80 -15.95 14.71 -2.21
CA SER A 80 -17.31 14.19 -1.98
C SER A 80 -17.27 12.86 -1.24
N LEU A 81 -18.37 12.52 -0.54
CA LEU A 81 -18.50 11.23 0.16
C LEU A 81 -18.42 10.04 -0.81
N ARG A 82 -18.95 10.20 -2.03
CA ARG A 82 -18.87 9.16 -3.07
C ARG A 82 -17.43 8.91 -3.53
N GLY A 83 -16.65 9.99 -3.71
CA GLY A 83 -15.23 9.89 -4.08
C GLY A 83 -14.40 9.29 -2.95
N ASP A 84 -14.62 9.73 -1.71
CA ASP A 84 -13.94 9.19 -0.51
C ASP A 84 -14.20 7.69 -0.33
N PHE A 85 -15.44 7.24 -0.57
CA PHE A 85 -15.78 5.82 -0.57
C PHE A 85 -15.06 5.05 -1.69
N LEU A 86 -15.07 5.58 -2.92
CA LEU A 86 -14.40 4.95 -4.07
C LEU A 86 -12.89 4.79 -3.83
N ASP A 87 -12.23 5.86 -3.40
CA ASP A 87 -10.81 5.89 -3.05
C ASP A 87 -10.48 4.82 -1.99
N HIS A 88 -11.23 4.81 -0.89
CA HIS A 88 -11.04 3.83 0.17
C HIS A 88 -11.24 2.37 -0.28
N VAL A 89 -12.20 2.09 -1.16
CA VAL A 89 -12.42 0.73 -1.70
C VAL A 89 -11.28 0.33 -2.62
N LEU A 90 -10.93 1.17 -3.59
CA LEU A 90 -9.89 0.85 -4.57
C LEU A 90 -8.51 0.76 -3.92
N ASP A 91 -8.26 1.51 -2.85
CA ASP A 91 -7.08 1.37 -1.99
C ASP A 91 -6.92 -0.02 -1.39
N ARG A 92 -8.03 -0.64 -0.94
CA ARG A 92 -7.97 -1.99 -0.38
C ARG A 92 -7.64 -3.00 -1.47
N TYR A 93 -8.27 -2.88 -2.64
CA TYR A 93 -7.98 -3.77 -3.77
C TYR A 93 -6.57 -3.55 -4.32
N ALA A 94 -6.09 -2.31 -4.40
CA ALA A 94 -4.71 -2.00 -4.79
C ALA A 94 -3.70 -2.67 -3.85
N ASP A 95 -3.90 -2.55 -2.52
CA ASP A 95 -3.07 -3.26 -1.52
C ASP A 95 -3.10 -4.79 -1.78
N VAL A 96 -4.26 -5.37 -2.13
CA VAL A 96 -4.39 -6.81 -2.45
C VAL A 96 -3.65 -7.19 -3.72
N PHE A 97 -3.75 -6.41 -4.81
CA PHE A 97 -3.05 -6.74 -6.05
C PHE A 97 -1.54 -6.61 -5.88
N LEU A 98 -1.07 -5.53 -5.28
CA LEU A 98 0.35 -5.27 -5.08
C LEU A 98 1.01 -6.34 -4.20
N LEU A 99 0.44 -6.62 -3.03
CA LEU A 99 0.99 -7.60 -2.10
C LEU A 99 0.67 -9.03 -2.51
N GLY A 100 -0.48 -9.26 -3.16
CA GLY A 100 -0.86 -10.53 -3.74
C GLY A 100 0.09 -10.97 -4.83
N GLY A 101 0.48 -10.05 -5.73
CA GLY A 101 1.49 -10.34 -6.75
C GLY A 101 2.78 -10.91 -6.17
N VAL A 102 3.26 -10.33 -5.07
CA VAL A 102 4.43 -10.83 -4.34
C VAL A 102 4.12 -12.15 -3.61
N ALA A 103 2.98 -12.26 -2.94
CA ALA A 103 2.58 -13.42 -2.14
C ALA A 103 2.38 -14.70 -2.99
N PHE A 104 1.87 -14.55 -4.20
CA PHE A 104 1.62 -15.67 -5.12
C PHE A 104 2.81 -16.00 -6.02
N ASN A 105 3.90 -15.24 -5.94
CA ASN A 105 5.16 -15.60 -6.58
C ASN A 105 6.03 -16.40 -5.59
N ALA A 106 6.10 -17.72 -5.80
CA ALA A 106 6.85 -18.64 -4.94
C ALA A 106 8.36 -18.35 -4.89
N ALA A 107 8.93 -17.67 -5.89
CA ALA A 107 10.33 -17.25 -5.88
C ALA A 107 10.59 -16.05 -4.96
N TYR A 108 9.55 -15.26 -4.65
CA TYR A 108 9.66 -14.06 -3.82
C TYR A 108 9.18 -14.29 -2.39
N CYS A 109 8.10 -15.04 -2.21
CA CYS A 109 7.47 -15.20 -0.90
C CYS A 109 6.78 -16.57 -0.76
N PRO A 110 7.01 -17.32 0.34
CA PRO A 110 6.17 -18.45 0.68
C PRO A 110 4.73 -18.01 0.89
N LEU A 111 3.78 -18.73 0.28
CA LEU A 111 2.37 -18.34 0.28
C LEU A 111 1.82 -18.05 1.68
N GLY A 112 2.16 -18.86 2.69
CA GLY A 112 1.70 -18.66 4.07
C GLY A 112 2.14 -17.32 4.68
N VAL A 113 3.38 -16.90 4.42
CA VAL A 113 3.89 -15.58 4.85
C VAL A 113 3.15 -14.47 4.09
N GLY A 114 2.97 -14.66 2.78
CA GLY A 114 2.22 -13.75 1.93
C GLY A 114 0.78 -13.53 2.39
N THR A 115 0.09 -14.62 2.73
CA THR A 115 -1.28 -14.59 3.26
C THR A 115 -1.35 -13.84 4.59
N LEU A 116 -0.44 -14.10 5.53
CA LEU A 116 -0.40 -13.40 6.82
C LEU A 116 -0.14 -11.90 6.67
N ALA A 117 0.69 -11.51 5.70
CA ALA A 117 0.93 -10.10 5.36
C ALA A 117 -0.33 -9.43 4.82
N LEU A 118 -1.00 -10.05 3.85
CA LEU A 118 -2.27 -9.57 3.29
C LEU A 118 -3.34 -9.40 4.38
N LEU A 119 -3.52 -10.42 5.23
CA LEU A 119 -4.43 -10.37 6.37
C LEU A 119 -4.09 -9.20 7.32
N GLY A 120 -2.82 -9.05 7.69
CA GLY A 120 -2.39 -7.99 8.60
C GLY A 120 -2.65 -6.59 8.04
N VAL A 121 -2.38 -6.38 6.74
CA VAL A 121 -2.62 -5.09 6.07
C VAL A 121 -4.10 -4.78 5.96
N LEU A 122 -4.93 -5.75 5.57
CA LEU A 122 -6.37 -5.57 5.44
C LEU A 122 -7.05 -5.37 6.80
N LEU A 123 -6.71 -6.18 7.80
CA LEU A 123 -7.24 -6.06 9.17
C LEU A 123 -6.84 -4.72 9.81
N THR A 124 -5.62 -4.24 9.57
CA THR A 124 -5.21 -2.91 10.05
C THR A 124 -6.15 -1.83 9.53
N SER A 125 -6.47 -1.86 8.24
CA SER A 125 -7.38 -0.89 7.61
C SER A 125 -8.82 -1.05 8.08
N TYR A 126 -9.30 -2.28 8.20
CA TYR A 126 -10.64 -2.60 8.70
C TYR A 126 -10.84 -2.15 10.16
N MET A 127 -9.86 -2.38 11.04
CA MET A 127 -9.95 -1.91 12.44
C MET A 127 -10.01 -0.37 12.52
N GLY A 128 -9.41 0.31 11.54
CA GLY A 128 -9.55 1.76 11.36
C GLY A 128 -10.97 2.17 10.99
N THR A 129 -11.56 1.57 9.95
CA THR A 129 -12.96 1.85 9.53
C THR A 129 -13.95 1.48 10.63
N GLN A 130 -13.72 0.36 11.32
CA GLN A 130 -14.63 -0.13 12.35
C GLN A 130 -14.66 0.81 13.56
N ALA A 131 -13.51 1.35 13.97
CA ALA A 131 -13.46 2.37 15.03
C ALA A 131 -14.27 3.63 14.66
N GLN A 132 -14.26 4.03 13.39
CA GLN A 132 -15.06 5.14 12.88
C GLN A 132 -16.55 4.81 12.87
N ALA A 133 -16.92 3.59 12.46
CA ALA A 133 -18.31 3.14 12.40
C ALA A 133 -18.99 3.09 13.77
N VAL A 134 -18.23 2.80 14.84
CA VAL A 134 -18.71 2.78 16.23
C VAL A 134 -18.55 4.12 16.96
N GLY A 135 -18.34 5.21 16.22
CA GLY A 135 -18.34 6.57 16.78
C GLY A 135 -17.06 7.02 17.49
N GLN A 136 -15.99 6.22 17.49
CA GLN A 136 -14.71 6.59 18.12
C GLN A 136 -13.75 7.34 17.18
N GLY A 137 -14.24 7.77 16.01
CA GLY A 137 -13.45 8.42 14.99
C GLY A 137 -12.45 7.48 14.29
N ARG A 138 -11.85 7.99 13.22
CA ARG A 138 -10.92 7.17 12.41
C ARG A 138 -9.57 7.03 13.10
N ARG A 139 -9.19 5.80 13.42
CA ARG A 139 -7.87 5.51 14.01
C ARG A 139 -6.81 5.29 12.94
N TYR A 140 -5.95 6.28 12.78
CA TYR A 140 -4.75 6.20 11.93
C TYR A 140 -3.49 5.75 12.67
N ALA A 141 -3.55 5.65 14.01
CA ALA A 141 -2.43 5.21 14.84
C ALA A 141 -2.00 3.77 14.48
N GLY A 142 -0.71 3.51 14.51
CA GLY A 142 -0.12 2.24 14.08
C GLY A 142 1.31 2.44 13.58
N LEU A 143 2.03 1.33 13.38
CA LEU A 143 3.45 1.38 13.03
C LEU A 143 3.69 1.72 11.56
N LEU A 144 2.79 1.30 10.66
CA LEU A 144 2.93 1.50 9.21
C LEU A 144 1.63 2.01 8.59
N GLY A 145 1.69 3.19 7.95
CA GLY A 145 0.65 3.73 7.11
C GLY A 145 0.66 3.16 5.71
N ARG A 146 -0.33 3.53 4.89
CA ARG A 146 -0.38 3.12 3.48
C ARG A 146 0.82 3.63 2.69
N ALA A 147 1.13 4.93 2.79
CA ALA A 147 2.31 5.49 2.14
C ALA A 147 3.61 4.80 2.59
N ASP A 148 3.74 4.47 3.88
CA ASP A 148 4.92 3.75 4.39
C ASP A 148 5.02 2.35 3.75
N ARG A 149 3.90 1.64 3.58
CA ARG A 149 3.88 0.33 2.89
C ARG A 149 4.34 0.43 1.43
N LEU A 150 3.84 1.41 0.68
CA LEU A 150 4.21 1.58 -0.73
C LEU A 150 5.71 1.91 -0.89
N VAL A 151 6.25 2.77 -0.02
CA VAL A 151 7.68 3.10 0.00
C VAL A 151 8.53 1.88 0.35
N LEU A 152 8.14 1.11 1.37
CA LEU A 152 8.85 -0.11 1.75
C LEU A 152 8.79 -1.18 0.66
N LEU A 153 7.64 -1.33 -0.01
CA LEU A 153 7.47 -2.24 -1.15
C LEU A 153 8.36 -1.86 -2.32
N PHE A 154 8.42 -0.58 -2.65
CA PHE A 154 9.32 -0.08 -3.69
C PHE A 154 10.79 -0.31 -3.33
N GLY A 155 11.19 0.00 -2.10
CA GLY A 155 12.56 -0.21 -1.63
C GLY A 155 12.99 -1.67 -1.64
N ALA A 156 12.16 -2.56 -1.09
CA ALA A 156 12.45 -4.01 -1.11
C ALA A 156 12.45 -4.56 -2.53
N GLY A 157 11.55 -4.08 -3.39
CA GLY A 157 11.50 -4.48 -4.79
C GLY A 157 12.71 -4.00 -5.61
N LEU A 158 13.25 -2.82 -5.34
CA LEU A 158 14.53 -2.38 -5.92
C LEU A 158 15.69 -3.28 -5.50
N ILE A 159 15.76 -3.63 -4.21
CA ILE A 159 16.80 -4.56 -3.71
C ILE A 159 16.63 -5.93 -4.37
N GLN A 160 15.39 -6.43 -4.49
CA GLN A 160 15.10 -7.67 -5.20
C GLN A 160 15.54 -7.60 -6.67
N LEU A 161 15.28 -6.50 -7.36
CA LEU A 161 15.64 -6.30 -8.78
C LEU A 161 17.15 -6.37 -9.00
N ILE A 162 17.94 -5.81 -8.07
CA ILE A 162 19.40 -5.77 -8.17
C ILE A 162 20.02 -7.12 -7.80
N VAL A 163 19.53 -7.73 -6.71
CA VAL A 163 20.21 -8.89 -6.08
C VAL A 163 19.68 -10.23 -6.61
N ALA A 164 18.37 -10.34 -6.83
CA ALA A 164 17.72 -11.62 -7.15
C ALA A 164 16.43 -11.41 -7.98
N PRO A 165 16.51 -10.83 -9.18
CA PRO A 165 15.31 -10.50 -9.95
C PRO A 165 14.45 -11.71 -10.32
N SER A 166 15.03 -12.91 -10.41
CA SER A 166 14.29 -14.17 -10.65
C SER A 166 14.19 -15.06 -9.39
N GLY A 167 14.51 -14.51 -8.21
CA GLY A 167 14.75 -15.26 -6.98
C GLY A 167 16.17 -15.84 -6.92
N GLY A 168 16.38 -16.82 -6.02
CA GLY A 168 17.64 -17.57 -5.91
C GLY A 168 18.66 -17.04 -4.92
N VAL A 169 18.52 -15.80 -4.43
CA VAL A 169 19.29 -15.30 -3.27
C VAL A 169 18.36 -15.16 -2.08
N ALA A 170 18.76 -15.78 -0.97
CA ALA A 170 18.02 -15.74 0.27
C ALA A 170 18.95 -15.39 1.44
N TRP A 171 18.43 -14.62 2.37
CA TRP A 171 19.08 -14.28 3.63
C TRP A 171 18.27 -14.84 4.79
N GLY A 172 18.93 -15.17 5.89
CA GLY A 172 18.29 -15.70 7.09
C GLY A 172 19.01 -16.91 7.65
N PHE A 173 18.30 -17.65 8.48
CA PHE A 173 18.79 -18.87 9.12
C PHE A 173 17.81 -20.00 8.81
N PRO A 174 18.30 -21.21 8.44
CA PRO A 174 17.43 -22.36 8.25
C PRO A 174 16.50 -22.56 9.46
N PRO A 175 15.17 -22.70 9.26
CA PRO A 175 14.47 -22.95 7.98
C PRO A 175 13.98 -21.69 7.23
N ILE A 176 14.19 -20.48 7.76
CA ILE A 176 13.65 -19.24 7.19
C ILE A 176 14.74 -18.54 6.35
N LEU A 177 14.80 -18.93 5.08
CA LEU A 177 15.65 -18.29 4.06
C LEU A 177 14.74 -17.58 3.06
N LEU A 178 14.76 -16.25 3.07
CA LEU A 178 13.88 -15.42 2.25
C LEU A 178 14.67 -14.37 1.46
N GLY A 179 14.18 -14.02 0.27
CA GLY A 179 14.68 -12.87 -0.48
C GLY A 179 14.21 -11.54 0.11
N PRO A 180 14.67 -10.40 -0.45
CA PRO A 180 14.28 -9.06 -0.01
C PRO A 180 12.76 -8.85 0.09
N LEU A 181 11.99 -9.25 -0.93
CA LEU A 181 10.53 -9.15 -0.90
C LEU A 181 9.90 -10.07 0.16
N GLY A 182 10.42 -11.29 0.34
CA GLY A 182 9.95 -12.21 1.37
C GLY A 182 10.13 -11.64 2.79
N TRP A 183 11.27 -11.03 3.08
CA TRP A 183 11.51 -10.35 4.36
C TRP A 183 10.58 -9.16 4.59
N LEU A 184 10.29 -8.40 3.54
CA LEU A 184 9.28 -7.35 3.62
C LEU A 184 7.90 -7.93 3.96
N MET A 185 7.52 -9.05 3.34
CA MET A 185 6.24 -9.70 3.64
C MET A 185 6.19 -10.21 5.09
N VAL A 186 7.30 -10.71 5.66
CA VAL A 186 7.39 -11.02 7.10
C VAL A 186 7.16 -9.77 7.93
N LEU A 187 7.81 -8.65 7.59
CA LEU A 187 7.61 -7.38 8.29
C LEU A 187 6.14 -6.94 8.28
N PHE A 188 5.47 -7.03 7.12
CA PHE A 188 4.05 -6.71 7.00
C PHE A 188 3.14 -7.69 7.75
N ALA A 189 3.47 -8.98 7.73
CA ALA A 189 2.76 -9.99 8.52
C ALA A 189 2.82 -9.68 10.01
N VAL A 190 4.01 -9.41 10.55
CA VAL A 190 4.19 -9.15 11.98
C VAL A 190 3.59 -7.80 12.37
N LEU A 191 4.05 -6.71 11.73
CA LEU A 191 3.66 -5.36 12.12
C LEU A 191 2.20 -5.05 11.77
N GLY A 192 1.69 -5.59 10.66
CA GLY A 192 0.29 -5.41 10.26
C GLY A 192 -0.66 -6.09 11.25
N ASN A 193 -0.43 -7.36 11.58
CA ASN A 193 -1.29 -8.05 12.53
C ASN A 193 -1.18 -7.46 13.94
N ALA A 194 0.04 -7.11 14.39
CA ALA A 194 0.23 -6.43 15.68
C ALA A 194 -0.51 -5.07 15.72
N THR A 195 -0.45 -4.28 14.64
CA THR A 195 -1.17 -3.01 14.54
C THR A 195 -2.69 -3.20 14.53
N ALA A 196 -3.19 -4.24 13.86
CA ALA A 196 -4.61 -4.57 13.87
C ALA A 196 -5.12 -4.88 15.29
N VAL A 197 -4.41 -5.73 16.03
CA VAL A 197 -4.72 -6.03 17.43
C VAL A 197 -4.63 -4.78 18.30
N GLN A 198 -3.57 -3.98 18.14
CA GLN A 198 -3.42 -2.71 18.86
C GLN A 198 -4.61 -1.79 18.63
N ARG A 199 -5.07 -1.63 17.39
CA ARG A 199 -6.25 -0.82 17.06
C ARG A 199 -7.51 -1.38 17.70
N ALA A 200 -7.72 -2.69 17.64
CA ALA A 200 -8.87 -3.34 18.26
C ALA A 200 -8.93 -3.10 19.78
N VAL A 201 -7.84 -3.37 20.50
CA VAL A 201 -7.74 -3.16 21.95
C VAL A 201 -7.93 -1.69 22.30
N ALA A 202 -7.33 -0.79 21.52
CA ALA A 202 -7.43 0.62 21.79
C ALA A 202 -8.85 1.17 21.54
N THR A 203 -9.57 0.64 20.55
CA THR A 203 -11.00 0.93 20.33
C THR A 203 -11.85 0.36 21.47
N TRP A 204 -11.63 -0.89 21.88
CA TRP A 204 -12.34 -1.50 23.00
C TRP A 204 -12.24 -0.67 24.29
N ARG A 205 -11.02 -0.28 24.66
CA ARG A 205 -10.76 0.57 25.83
C ARG A 205 -11.39 1.96 25.73
N GLY A 206 -11.69 2.43 24.53
CA GLY A 206 -12.34 3.72 24.31
C GLY A 206 -13.82 3.74 24.69
N PHE A 207 -14.49 2.58 24.80
CA PHE A 207 -15.88 2.51 25.27
C PHE A 207 -16.03 2.55 26.78
N ALA A 208 -14.94 2.27 27.52
CA ALA A 208 -14.92 2.30 28.98
C ALA A 208 -14.69 3.72 29.54
N ARG A 209 -14.75 4.74 28.69
CA ARG A 209 -14.66 6.17 29.02
C ARG A 209 -15.94 6.85 28.61
#